data_AF-A0A090ETK4-F1
#
_entry.id   AF-A0A090ETK4-F1
#
_cell.length_a   1.000
_cell.length_b   1.000
_cell.length_c   1.000
_cell.angle_alpha   90.00
_cell.angle_beta   90.00
_cell.angle_gamma   90.00
#
_symmetry.space_group_name_H-M   'P 1'
#
loop_
_entity.id
_entity.type
_entity.pdbx_description
1 polymer ?
#
loop_
_entity_poly.entity_id
_entity_poly.type
_entity_poly.pdbx_seq_one_letter_code
_entity_poly.pdbx_strand_id
1 'polypeptide(L)' 'MGVRLCNGRSAIAAARLPITNPEAGFASDGFHASEAGYRAWAEHLVDFVLGIEQPGRVGRA' A
#
# COMPACT_ATOMS: atom_id res chain seq x y z
N MET A 1 -1.29 -12.76 3.32
CA MET A 1 -1.44 -12.80 4.80
C MET A 1 -2.02 -11.49 5.36
N GLY A 2 -1.46 -10.31 5.03
CA GLY A 2 -1.89 -9.01 5.58
C GLY A 2 -3.39 -8.72 5.51
N VAL A 3 -4.04 -8.97 4.36
CA VAL A 3 -5.49 -8.75 4.19
C VAL A 3 -6.34 -9.47 5.25
N ARG A 4 -6.00 -10.72 5.61
CA ARG A 4 -6.76 -11.46 6.64
C ARG A 4 -6.63 -10.83 8.02
N LEU A 5 -5.47 -10.26 8.34
CA LEU A 5 -5.22 -9.60 9.62
C LEU A 5 -5.99 -8.28 9.73
N CYS A 6 -6.08 -7.51 8.63
CA CYS A 6 -6.91 -6.31 8.56
C CYS A 6 -8.38 -6.65 8.81
N ASN A 7 -8.91 -7.64 8.07
CA ASN A 7 -10.31 -8.06 8.21
C ASN A 7 -10.64 -8.54 9.63
N GLY A 8 -9.73 -9.30 10.26
CA GLY A 8 -9.90 -9.77 11.64
C GLY A 8 -9.88 -8.66 12.70
N ARG A 9 -9.52 -7.42 12.34
CA ARG A 9 -9.49 -6.24 13.21
C ARG A 9 -10.46 -5.15 12.75
N SER A 10 -11.43 -5.49 11.90
CA SER A 10 -12.38 -4.54 11.29
C SER A 10 -11.69 -3.38 10.56
N ALA A 11 -10.48 -3.62 10.04
CA ALA A 11 -9.74 -2.67 9.22
C ALA A 11 -9.90 -3.01 7.73
N ILE A 12 -9.83 -1.99 6.89
CA ILE A 12 -9.86 -2.13 5.44
C ILE A 12 -8.42 -2.22 4.94
N ALA A 13 -8.12 -3.22 4.11
CA ALA A 13 -6.78 -3.40 3.56
C ALA A 13 -6.58 -2.49 2.34
N ALA A 14 -5.51 -1.70 2.34
CA ALA A 14 -5.03 -1.00 1.16
C ALA A 14 -4.47 -1.98 0.13
N ALA A 15 -4.43 -1.56 -1.14
CA ALA A 15 -3.73 -2.30 -2.18
C ALA A 15 -2.24 -2.42 -1.85
N ARG A 16 -1.60 -3.51 -2.28
CA ARG A 16 -0.16 -3.69 -2.09
C ARG A 16 0.59 -2.72 -3.00
N LEU A 17 1.53 -1.96 -2.44
CA LEU A 17 2.47 -1.16 -3.23
C LEU A 17 3.30 -2.10 -4.14
N PRO A 18 3.24 -1.94 -5.48
CA PRO A 18 4.07 -2.72 -6.39
C PRO A 18 5.50 -2.18 -6.38
N ILE A 19 6.41 -2.88 -5.69
CA ILE A 19 7.84 -2.55 -5.71
C ILE A 19 8.43 -3.10 -7.02
N THR A 20 8.62 -2.24 -8.01
CA THR A 20 9.17 -2.60 -9.33
C THR A 20 10.68 -2.35 -9.44
N ASN A 21 11.24 -1.52 -8.57
CA ASN A 21 12.67 -1.29 -8.45
C ASN A 21 13.10 -1.41 -6.97
N PRO A 22 13.83 -2.47 -6.58
CA PRO A 22 14.27 -2.64 -5.19
C PRO A 22 15.27 -1.57 -4.74
N GLU A 23 16.04 -0.98 -5.66
CA GLU A 23 16.98 0.12 -5.37
C GLU A 23 16.27 1.47 -5.18
N ALA A 24 14.94 1.55 -5.36
CA ALA A 24 14.15 2.78 -5.16
C ALA A 24 13.97 3.17 -3.69
N GLY A 25 14.85 2.68 -2.81
CA GLY A 25 14.86 3.02 -1.40
C GLY A 25 14.05 2.09 -0.51
N PHE A 26 13.79 0.85 -0.94
CA PHE A 26 13.16 -0.19 -0.10
C PHE A 26 14.23 -1.15 0.43
N ALA A 27 14.13 -1.52 1.70
CA ALA A 27 15.03 -2.50 2.28
C ALA A 27 14.67 -3.92 1.81
N SER A 28 15.68 -4.79 1.76
CA SER A 28 15.52 -6.20 1.38
C SER A 28 14.73 -7.04 2.39
N ASP A 29 14.56 -6.53 3.62
CA ASP A 29 13.71 -7.16 4.64
C ASP A 29 12.20 -7.00 4.38
N GLY A 30 11.83 -6.21 3.35
CA GLY A 30 10.46 -6.00 2.92
C GLY A 30 9.59 -5.20 3.90
N PHE A 31 10.21 -4.57 4.90
CA PHE A 31 9.53 -3.79 5.94
C PHE A 31 10.05 -2.36 6.04
N HIS A 32 11.36 -2.16 5.94
CA HIS A 32 11.96 -0.82 6.06
C HIS A 32 12.11 -0.12 4.70
N ALA A 33 12.20 1.20 4.75
CA ALA A 33 12.45 2.06 3.60
C ALA A 33 13.29 3.27 3.99
N SER A 34 14.04 3.81 3.02
CA SER A 34 14.63 5.15 3.10
C SER A 34 13.55 6.22 2.92
N GLU A 35 13.93 7.50 2.97
CA GLU A 35 13.05 8.63 2.67
C GLU A 35 12.31 8.46 1.32
N ALA A 36 13.02 8.05 0.27
CA ALA A 36 12.43 7.84 -1.05
C ALA A 36 11.35 6.75 -1.05
N GLY A 37 11.60 5.64 -0.34
CA GLY A 37 10.62 4.56 -0.23
C GLY A 37 9.43 4.92 0.65
N TYR A 38 9.61 5.72 1.71
CA TYR A 38 8.49 6.25 2.49
C TYR A 38 7.63 7.24 1.70
N ARG A 39 8.24 8.07 0.85
CA ARG A 39 7.49 8.94 -0.06
C ARG A 39 6.64 8.13 -1.04
N ALA A 40 7.19 7.06 -1.62
CA ALA A 40 6.42 6.16 -2.48
C ALA A 40 5.24 5.50 -1.75
N TRP A 41 5.41 5.12 -0.48
CA TRP A 41 4.30 4.65 0.36
C TRP A 41 3.23 5.71 0.60
N ALA A 42 3.64 6.96 0.88
CA ALA A 42 2.71 8.05 1.11
C ALA A 42 1.88 8.35 -0.15
N GLU A 43 2.54 8.46 -1.31
CA GLU A 43 1.90 8.67 -2.61
C GLU A 43 0.92 7.54 -2.95
N HIS A 44 1.26 6.28 -2.64
CA HIS A 44 0.38 5.13 -2.88
C HIS A 44 -0.81 5.04 -1.93
N LEU A 45 -0.70 5.55 -0.70
CA LEU A 45 -1.76 5.44 0.31
C LEU A 45 -2.68 6.67 0.40
N VAL A 46 -2.29 7.82 -0.16
CA VAL A 46 -3.00 9.08 0.06
C VAL A 46 -4.46 9.01 -0.38
N ASP A 47 -4.75 8.50 -1.57
CA ASP A 47 -6.12 8.43 -2.09
C ASP A 47 -6.98 7.40 -1.33
N PHE A 48 -6.36 6.31 -0.86
CA PHE A 48 -7.00 5.33 0.01
C PHE A 48 -7.37 5.93 1.37
N VAL A 49 -6.46 6.68 1.99
CA VAL A 49 -6.69 7.34 3.29
C VAL A 49 -7.73 8.46 3.17
N LEU A 50 -7.73 9.19 2.05
CA LEU A 50 -8.72 10.23 1.76
C LEU A 50 -10.08 9.67 1.32
N GLY A 51 -10.20 8.34 1.13
CA GLY A 51 -11.44 7.69 0.70
C GLY A 51 -11.83 7.97 -0.76
N ILE A 52 -10.87 8.41 -1.57
CA ILE A 52 -11.03 8.66 -3.00
C ILE A 52 -11.06 7.32 -3.76
N GLU A 53 -10.24 6.36 -3.30
CA GLU A 53 -10.29 4.97 -3.77
C GLU A 53 -11.23 4.14 -2.90
N GLN A 54 -12.21 3.45 -3.53
CA GLN A 54 -13.00 2.44 -2.85
C GLN A 54 -12.40 1.04 -3.06
N PRO A 55 -12.00 0.33 -1.99
CA PRO A 55 -11.51 -1.04 -2.10
C PRO A 55 -12.67 -1.95 -2.50
N GLY A 56 -12.59 -2.49 -3.72
CA GLY A 56 -13.56 -3.45 -4.27
C GLY A 56 -14.35 -2.99 -5.50
N ARG A 57 -14.23 -1.72 -5.93
CA ARG A 57 -14.78 -1.30 -7.22
C ARG A 57 -13.74 -1.57 -8.31
N VAL A 58 -13.79 -2.78 -8.89
CA VAL A 58 -13.18 -3.04 -10.20
C VAL A 58 -13.66 -1.92 -11.13
N GLY A 59 -12.71 -1.14 -11.67
CA GLY A 59 -13.02 -0.07 -12.61
C GLY A 59 -13.90 -0.63 -13.73
N ARG A 60 -15.01 0.07 -14.00
CA ARG A 60 -15.84 -0.21 -15.18
C ARG A 60 -14.93 -0.08 -16.41
N ALA A 61 -14.75 -1.18 -17.12
CA ALA A 61 -14.68 -1.18 -18.57
C ALA A 61 -16.12 -1.33 -19.10
#